data_AF-A0A538PIS2-F1
#
_entry.id   AF-A0A538PIS2-F1
#
_cell.length_a   1.000
_cell.length_b   1.000
_cell.length_c   1.000
_cell.angle_alpha   90.00
_cell.angle_beta   90.00
_cell.angle_gamma   90.00
#
_symmetry.space_group_name_H-M   'P 1'
#
loop_
_entity.id
_entity.type
_entity.pdbx_description
1 polymer ?
#
loop_
_entity_poly.entity_id
_entity_poly.type
_entity_poly.pdbx_seq_one_letter_code
_entity_poly.pdbx_strand_id
1 'polypeptide(L)'
;MTALGPLAAALEADLREQARQHGILVWLDKEGVYTAFADRLRDRGVTEAFPIPVRCLRGSYLELMLGLEGLEDGVAMTPLIVHVPGHNKDSIADTPLFGLHCAGRGYPRALRTVIREAALGRATSEAIDGFLAGDDVTLERADVWLGELEHTSRPDGPDLGALGPEALFDALGPGGSLGAQLQS
;
A
#
# COMPACT_ATOMS: atom_id res chain seq x y z
N MET A 1 -11.43 -0.63 -14.50
CA MET A 1 -10.37 -1.07 -13.56
C MET A 1 -9.90 0.16 -12.82
N THR A 2 -10.35 0.38 -11.58
CA THR A 2 -9.93 1.56 -10.81
C THR A 2 -8.49 1.34 -10.37
N ALA A 3 -7.56 2.17 -10.87
CA ALA A 3 -6.18 2.14 -10.42
C ALA A 3 -6.14 2.45 -8.92
N LEU A 4 -5.32 1.72 -8.16
CA LEU A 4 -5.04 2.06 -6.77
C LEU A 4 -4.29 3.39 -6.70
N GLY A 5 -4.54 4.17 -5.65
CA GLY A 5 -3.71 5.32 -5.35
C GLY A 5 -2.29 4.90 -4.95
N PRO A 6 -1.34 5.86 -4.86
CA PRO A 6 0.07 5.58 -4.67
C PRO A 6 0.38 4.82 -3.35
N LEU A 7 -0.31 5.15 -2.27
CA LEU A 7 -0.14 4.51 -0.96
C LEU A 7 -0.76 3.12 -0.94
N ALA A 8 -1.96 2.96 -1.50
CA ALA A 8 -2.60 1.65 -1.63
C ALA A 8 -1.80 0.70 -2.53
N ALA A 9 -1.21 1.20 -3.62
CA ALA A 9 -0.35 0.42 -4.50
C ALA A 9 0.95 -0.01 -3.80
N ALA A 10 1.59 0.90 -3.05
CA ALA A 10 2.78 0.58 -2.26
C ALA A 10 2.46 -0.46 -1.16
N LEU A 11 1.31 -0.31 -0.49
CA LEU A 11 0.86 -1.26 0.54
C LEU A 11 0.56 -2.65 -0.06
N GLU A 12 -0.08 -2.71 -1.23
CA GLU A 12 -0.30 -3.98 -1.94
C GLU A 12 1.02 -4.67 -2.29
N ALA A 13 2.01 -3.90 -2.79
CA ALA A 13 3.32 -4.43 -3.13
C ALA A 13 4.05 -4.98 -1.91
N ASP A 14 4.05 -4.23 -0.79
CA ASP A 14 4.66 -4.65 0.47
C ASP A 14 3.99 -5.92 1.03
N LEU A 15 2.64 -5.95 1.09
CA LEU A 15 1.89 -7.14 1.51
C LEU A 15 2.24 -8.36 0.65
N ARG A 16 2.35 -8.19 -0.67
CA ARG A 16 2.73 -9.26 -1.59
C ARG A 16 4.14 -9.77 -1.34
N GLU A 17 5.09 -8.86 -1.14
CA GLU A 17 6.48 -9.21 -0.85
C GLU A 17 6.60 -9.95 0.49
N GLN A 18 5.99 -9.41 1.55
CA GLN A 18 6.02 -10.02 2.88
C GLN A 18 5.37 -11.41 2.88
N ALA A 19 4.22 -11.59 2.21
CA ALA A 19 3.56 -12.89 2.09
C ALA A 19 4.40 -13.89 1.28
N ARG A 20 5.09 -13.45 0.21
CA ARG A 20 6.03 -14.31 -0.53
C ARG A 20 7.23 -14.74 0.30
N GLN A 21 7.76 -13.84 1.13
CA GLN A 21 8.96 -14.11 1.95
C GLN A 21 8.67 -15.00 3.16
N HIS A 22 7.47 -14.88 3.75
CA HIS A 22 7.13 -15.49 5.03
C HIS A 22 6.03 -16.55 4.95
N GLY A 23 5.37 -16.70 3.80
CA GLY A 23 4.23 -17.61 3.63
C GLY A 23 2.96 -17.00 4.23
N ILE A 24 2.78 -17.13 5.53
CA ILE A 24 1.58 -16.65 6.22
C ILE A 24 1.83 -15.26 6.80
N LEU A 25 1.01 -14.29 6.41
CA LEU A 25 1.03 -12.92 6.94
C LEU A 25 -0.24 -12.67 7.76
N VAL A 26 -0.08 -12.39 9.05
CA VAL A 26 -1.19 -11.99 9.94
C VAL A 26 -1.16 -10.47 10.07
N TRP A 27 -2.07 -9.82 9.37
CA TRP A 27 -2.21 -8.37 9.34
C TRP A 27 -3.08 -7.89 10.49
N LEU A 28 -2.41 -7.35 11.51
CA LEU A 28 -3.02 -6.79 12.71
C LEU A 28 -3.37 -5.32 12.47
N ASP A 29 -4.66 -5.01 12.46
CA ASP A 29 -5.21 -3.69 12.16
C ASP A 29 -6.07 -3.21 13.33
N LYS A 30 -5.42 -2.75 14.41
CA LYS A 30 -6.07 -2.40 15.68
C LYS A 30 -7.18 -1.37 15.49
N GLU A 31 -6.93 -0.34 14.69
CA GLU A 31 -7.88 0.73 14.42
C GLU A 31 -8.89 0.38 13.30
N GLY A 32 -8.71 -0.75 12.61
CA GLY A 32 -9.62 -1.20 11.53
C GLY A 32 -9.54 -0.35 10.27
N VAL A 33 -8.50 0.49 10.13
CA VAL A 33 -8.37 1.50 9.06
C VAL A 33 -8.15 0.88 7.68
N TYR A 34 -7.75 -0.39 7.62
CA TYR A 34 -7.50 -1.09 6.36
C TYR A 34 -8.64 -2.02 5.94
N THR A 35 -9.73 -2.09 6.71
CA THR A 35 -10.85 -3.01 6.46
C THR A 35 -11.37 -2.94 5.02
N ALA A 36 -11.68 -1.74 4.53
CA ALA A 36 -12.17 -1.55 3.17
C ALA A 36 -11.15 -1.95 2.10
N PHE A 37 -9.86 -1.71 2.35
CA PHE A 37 -8.79 -2.09 1.42
C PHE A 37 -8.53 -3.60 1.42
N ALA A 38 -8.56 -4.25 2.58
CA ALA A 38 -8.45 -5.70 2.71
C ALA A 38 -9.61 -6.42 1.99
N ASP A 39 -10.84 -5.90 2.10
CA ASP A 39 -12.00 -6.42 1.36
C ASP A 39 -11.82 -6.28 -0.16
N ARG A 40 -11.31 -5.12 -0.62
CA ARG A 40 -10.97 -4.93 -2.05
C ARG A 40 -9.91 -5.93 -2.54
N LEU A 41 -8.89 -6.23 -1.74
CA LEU A 41 -7.87 -7.21 -2.10
C LEU A 41 -8.44 -8.64 -2.16
N ARG A 42 -9.28 -9.02 -1.20
CA ARG A 42 -10.00 -10.30 -1.21
C ARG A 42 -10.82 -10.46 -2.48
N ASP A 43 -11.60 -9.45 -2.84
CA ASP A 43 -12.49 -9.51 -4.01
C ASP A 43 -11.69 -9.55 -5.33
N ARG A 44 -10.49 -8.94 -5.37
CA ARG A 44 -9.56 -9.03 -6.50
C ARG A 44 -8.84 -10.37 -6.62
N GLY A 45 -8.77 -11.15 -5.54
CA GLY A 45 -8.30 -12.54 -5.62
C GLY A 45 -9.20 -13.43 -6.47
N VAL A 46 -10.50 -13.13 -6.51
CA VAL A 46 -11.48 -13.85 -7.35
C VAL A 46 -11.27 -13.57 -8.84
N THR A 47 -10.70 -12.41 -9.18
CA THR A 47 -10.46 -11.99 -10.57
C THR A 47 -9.00 -12.18 -11.02
N GLU A 48 -8.19 -12.90 -10.25
CA GLU A 48 -6.74 -13.11 -10.44
C GLU A 48 -5.88 -11.82 -10.48
N ALA A 49 -6.48 -10.65 -10.24
CA ALA A 49 -5.77 -9.36 -10.20
C ALA A 49 -4.89 -9.20 -8.94
N PHE A 50 -5.04 -10.09 -7.96
CA PHE A 50 -4.16 -10.24 -6.82
C PHE A 50 -4.09 -11.73 -6.43
N PRO A 51 -3.02 -12.47 -6.79
CA PRO A 51 -3.02 -13.93 -6.77
C PRO A 51 -2.86 -14.56 -5.38
N ILE A 52 -2.62 -13.76 -4.35
CA ILE A 52 -2.45 -14.25 -2.97
C ILE A 52 -3.82 -14.26 -2.29
N PRO A 53 -4.29 -15.41 -1.76
CA PRO A 53 -5.52 -15.47 -1.00
C PRO A 53 -5.49 -14.49 0.18
N VAL A 54 -6.54 -13.67 0.28
CA VAL A 54 -6.79 -12.80 1.43
C VAL A 54 -8.00 -13.35 2.18
N ARG A 55 -7.88 -13.52 3.48
CA ARG A 55 -8.98 -13.88 4.39
C ARG A 55 -9.17 -12.78 5.42
N CYS A 56 -10.41 -12.42 5.69
CA CYS A 56 -10.74 -11.26 6.49
C CYS A 56 -11.62 -11.68 7.67
N LEU A 57 -11.21 -11.37 8.90
CA LEU A 57 -12.09 -11.54 10.06
C LEU A 57 -13.22 -10.50 10.01
N ARG A 58 -14.47 -10.97 9.93
CA ARG A 58 -15.68 -10.13 9.90
C ARG A 58 -16.70 -10.59 10.95
N GLY A 59 -16.26 -10.64 12.21
CA GLY A 59 -17.11 -10.93 13.37
C GLY A 59 -17.21 -12.39 13.79
N SER A 60 -16.69 -13.34 13.00
CA SER A 60 -16.67 -14.77 13.34
C SER A 60 -15.29 -15.38 13.11
N TYR A 61 -14.62 -15.78 14.19
CA TYR A 61 -13.37 -16.54 14.10
C TYR A 61 -13.58 -17.91 13.48
N LEU A 62 -14.72 -18.56 13.79
CA LEU A 62 -15.04 -19.88 13.25
C LEU A 62 -15.18 -19.81 11.72
N GLU A 63 -15.88 -18.81 11.21
CA GLU A 63 -16.04 -18.62 9.76
C GLU A 63 -14.68 -18.38 9.08
N LEU A 64 -13.81 -17.59 9.70
CA LEU A 64 -12.45 -17.40 9.22
C LEU A 64 -11.67 -18.72 9.22
N MET A 65 -11.69 -19.48 10.31
CA MET A 65 -10.97 -20.76 10.43
C MET A 65 -11.46 -21.79 9.41
N LEU A 66 -12.78 -21.93 9.22
CA LEU A 66 -13.34 -22.78 8.18
C LEU A 66 -12.91 -22.33 6.78
N GLY A 67 -12.77 -21.02 6.56
CA GLY A 67 -12.26 -20.47 5.30
C GLY A 67 -10.75 -20.65 5.08
N LEU A 68 -10.01 -21.12 6.09
CA LEU A 68 -8.59 -21.47 6.01
C LEU A 68 -8.37 -22.96 5.67
N GLU A 69 -9.34 -23.82 6.01
CA GLU A 69 -9.29 -25.24 5.70
C GLU A 69 -9.11 -25.45 4.18
N GLY A 70 -8.11 -26.25 3.79
CA GLY A 70 -7.77 -26.54 2.39
C GLY A 70 -6.71 -25.63 1.76
N LEU A 71 -6.26 -24.56 2.44
CA LEU A 71 -5.04 -23.83 2.07
C LEU A 71 -3.76 -24.50 2.60
N GLU A 72 -3.93 -25.59 3.35
CA GLU A 72 -2.91 -26.40 4.03
C GLU A 72 -2.29 -27.48 3.13
N ASP A 73 -2.89 -27.72 1.95
CA ASP A 73 -2.56 -28.87 1.10
C ASP A 73 -1.47 -28.51 0.07
N GLY A 74 -0.20 -28.66 0.48
CA GLY A 74 0.93 -28.47 -0.43
C GLY A 74 2.31 -28.58 0.24
N VAL A 75 3.25 -29.20 -0.48
CA VAL A 75 4.68 -29.35 -0.12
C VAL A 75 5.42 -27.99 -0.02
N ALA A 76 4.77 -26.89 -0.39
CA ALA A 76 5.25 -25.52 -0.23
C ALA A 76 4.22 -24.69 0.55
N MET A 77 4.70 -23.89 1.52
CA MET A 77 3.90 -22.89 2.22
C MET A 77 3.28 -21.92 1.21
N THR A 78 1.99 -22.06 0.92
CA THR A 78 1.27 -21.16 0.02
C THR A 78 1.16 -19.77 0.67
N PRO A 79 1.57 -18.69 -0.01
CA PRO A 79 1.40 -17.34 0.51
C PRO A 79 -0.06 -17.06 0.86
N LEU A 80 -0.31 -16.54 2.06
CA LEU A 80 -1.65 -16.25 2.59
C LEU A 80 -1.61 -14.97 3.41
N ILE A 81 -2.60 -14.11 3.24
CA ILE A 81 -2.77 -12.91 4.07
C ILE A 81 -4.07 -13.04 4.86
N VAL A 82 -3.99 -12.85 6.18
CA VAL A 82 -5.14 -12.82 7.08
C VAL A 82 -5.27 -11.43 7.71
N HIS A 83 -6.31 -10.69 7.33
CA HIS A 83 -6.64 -9.39 7.90
C HIS A 83 -7.48 -9.56 9.17
N VAL A 84 -6.98 -8.98 10.27
CA VAL A 84 -7.56 -9.10 11.60
C VAL A 84 -7.79 -7.68 12.18
N PRO A 85 -8.94 -7.05 11.88
CA PRO A 85 -9.26 -5.73 12.42
C PRO A 85 -9.57 -5.80 13.92
N GLY A 86 -9.28 -4.72 14.64
CA GLY A 86 -9.52 -4.61 16.09
C GLY A 86 -8.45 -5.26 16.96
N HIS A 87 -7.44 -5.91 16.35
CA HIS A 87 -6.40 -6.62 17.08
C HIS A 87 -5.00 -6.04 16.87
N ASN A 88 -4.20 -6.13 17.93
CA ASN A 88 -2.76 -5.91 17.98
C ASN A 88 -2.05 -7.17 18.50
N LYS A 89 -0.73 -7.10 18.66
CA LYS A 89 0.12 -8.22 19.11
C LYS A 89 -0.25 -8.77 20.49
N ASP A 90 -0.79 -7.93 21.37
CA ASP A 90 -1.16 -8.33 22.72
C ASP A 90 -2.53 -9.01 22.68
N SER A 91 -3.53 -8.34 22.10
CA SER A 91 -4.91 -8.83 22.04
C SER A 91 -5.11 -10.07 21.17
N ILE A 92 -4.22 -10.37 20.22
CA ILE A 92 -4.33 -11.57 19.38
C ILE A 92 -4.01 -12.85 20.17
N ALA A 93 -3.24 -12.74 21.27
CA ALA A 93 -2.84 -13.87 22.10
C ALA A 93 -4.02 -14.58 22.76
N ASP A 94 -5.09 -13.84 23.04
CA ASP A 94 -6.32 -14.34 23.66
C ASP A 94 -7.36 -14.83 22.63
N THR A 95 -6.96 -14.96 21.35
CA THR A 95 -7.87 -15.35 20.27
C THR A 95 -7.51 -16.75 19.72
N PRO A 96 -8.48 -17.44 19.09
CA PRO A 96 -8.21 -18.67 18.34
C PRO A 96 -7.19 -18.52 17.21
N LEU A 97 -6.90 -17.30 16.76
CA LEU A 97 -5.92 -17.02 15.70
C LEU A 97 -4.48 -16.95 16.22
N PHE A 98 -4.24 -17.06 17.53
CA PHE A 98 -2.90 -16.96 18.10
C PHE A 98 -1.94 -18.00 17.49
N GLY A 99 -2.40 -19.24 17.30
CA GLY A 99 -1.60 -20.28 16.66
C GLY A 99 -1.14 -19.90 15.25
N LEU A 100 -2.04 -19.30 14.46
CA LEU A 100 -1.72 -18.80 13.11
C LEU A 100 -0.74 -17.62 13.17
N HIS A 101 -0.91 -16.70 14.11
CA HIS A 101 0.01 -15.59 14.34
C HIS A 101 1.42 -16.07 14.74
N CYS A 102 1.53 -17.14 15.54
CA CYS A 102 2.80 -17.76 15.89
C CYS A 102 3.44 -18.52 14.72
N ALA A 103 2.64 -19.15 13.86
CA ALA A 103 3.11 -19.89 12.69
C ALA A 103 3.51 -18.96 11.52
N GLY A 104 2.93 -17.77 11.45
CA GLY A 104 3.18 -16.77 10.42
C GLY A 104 4.00 -15.57 10.89
N ARG A 105 3.97 -14.51 10.08
CA ARG A 105 4.56 -13.21 10.39
C ARG A 105 3.47 -12.19 10.69
N GLY A 106 3.54 -11.59 11.88
CA GLY A 106 2.72 -10.43 12.20
C GLY A 106 3.12 -9.22 11.36
N TYR A 107 2.15 -8.55 10.75
CA TYR A 107 2.31 -7.33 9.94
C TYR A 107 1.60 -6.15 10.61
N PRO A 108 2.22 -5.53 11.64
CA PRO A 108 1.71 -4.29 12.22
C PRO A 108 2.18 -3.11 11.37
N ARG A 109 1.30 -2.51 10.57
CA ARG A 109 1.57 -1.22 9.92
C ARG A 109 0.58 -0.20 10.45
N ALA A 110 1.06 0.76 11.23
CA ALA A 110 0.25 1.89 11.66
C ALA A 110 0.11 2.88 10.50
N LEU A 111 -1.13 3.19 10.08
CA LEU A 111 -1.41 4.04 8.92
C LEU A 111 -0.63 5.35 8.92
N ARG A 112 -0.52 6.00 10.07
CA ARG A 112 0.22 7.27 10.24
C ARG A 112 1.71 7.12 9.90
N THR A 113 2.32 5.99 10.25
CA THR A 113 3.71 5.67 9.88
C THR A 113 3.84 5.44 8.38
N VAL A 114 2.89 4.72 7.77
CA VAL A 114 2.87 4.47 6.32
C VAL A 114 2.80 5.78 5.54
N ILE A 115 1.89 6.67 5.94
CA ILE A 115 1.73 7.98 5.32
C ILE A 115 3.01 8.80 5.46
N ARG A 116 3.61 8.82 6.66
CA ARG A 116 4.86 9.55 6.90
C ARG A 116 5.96 9.04 5.98
N GLU A 117 6.19 7.73 5.94
CA GLU A 117 7.20 7.10 5.06
C GLU A 117 6.95 7.40 3.58
N ALA A 118 5.71 7.30 3.12
CA ALA A 118 5.36 7.58 1.73
C ALA A 118 5.48 9.07 1.38
N ALA A 119 5.27 9.97 2.34
CA ALA A 119 5.40 11.41 2.15
C ALA A 119 6.85 11.91 2.28
N LEU A 120 7.78 11.10 2.81
CA LEU A 120 9.20 11.47 2.88
C LEU A 120 9.73 11.76 1.47
N GLY A 121 10.36 12.94 1.32
CA GLY A 121 10.88 13.41 0.04
C GLY A 121 9.82 13.96 -0.94
N ARG A 122 8.53 13.89 -0.60
CA ARG A 122 7.41 14.44 -1.40
C ARG A 122 6.72 15.63 -0.74
N ALA A 123 6.76 15.72 0.59
CA ALA A 123 6.14 16.79 1.38
C ALA A 123 7.08 17.29 2.48
N THR A 124 6.85 18.53 2.93
CA THR A 124 7.52 19.08 4.12
C THR A 124 6.99 18.41 5.39
N SER A 125 7.79 18.39 6.45
CA SER A 125 7.37 17.84 7.74
C SER A 125 6.11 18.52 8.28
N GLU A 126 5.97 19.83 8.06
CA GLU A 126 4.78 20.62 8.44
C GLU A 126 3.53 20.18 7.70
N ALA A 127 3.62 19.92 6.38
CA ALA A 127 2.50 19.42 5.59
C ALA A 127 2.09 18.00 6.01
N ILE A 128 3.07 17.14 6.32
CA ILE A 128 2.82 15.78 6.83
C ILE A 128 2.10 15.84 8.18
N ASP A 129 2.61 16.62 9.12
CA ASP A 129 2.01 16.72 10.45
C ASP A 129 0.64 17.39 10.40
N GLY A 130 0.44 18.38 9.52
CA GLY A 130 -0.86 19.00 9.25
C GLY A 130 -1.90 18.03 8.69
N PHE A 131 -1.52 17.18 7.73
CA PHE A 131 -2.40 16.13 7.22
C PHE A 131 -2.75 15.11 8.30
N LEU A 132 -1.75 14.66 9.06
CA LEU A 132 -1.94 13.67 10.12
C LEU A 132 -2.78 14.23 11.27
N ALA A 133 -2.72 15.51 11.59
CA ALA A 133 -3.50 16.11 12.68
C ALA A 133 -5.02 16.04 12.50
N GLY A 134 -5.53 15.70 11.31
CA GLY A 134 -6.96 15.47 11.09
C GLY A 134 -7.50 14.25 11.85
N ASP A 135 -8.78 14.33 12.23
CA ASP A 135 -9.49 13.24 12.94
C ASP A 135 -9.89 12.07 12.03
N ASP A 136 -9.89 12.27 10.71
CA ASP A 136 -10.37 11.32 9.70
C ASP A 136 -9.23 10.92 8.73
N VAL A 137 -8.12 10.42 9.27
CA VAL A 137 -7.00 9.93 8.46
C VAL A 137 -7.31 8.54 7.94
N THR A 138 -7.60 8.43 6.65
CA THR A 138 -7.88 7.17 5.95
C THR A 138 -6.88 6.90 4.83
N LEU A 139 -6.80 5.65 4.39
CA LEU A 139 -5.95 5.25 3.26
C LEU A 139 -6.35 6.01 1.99
N GLU A 140 -7.66 6.12 1.72
CA GLU A 140 -8.21 6.77 0.53
C GLU A 140 -7.87 8.27 0.49
N ARG A 141 -7.96 8.96 1.63
CA ARG A 141 -7.60 10.38 1.71
C ARG A 141 -6.10 10.60 1.55
N ALA A 142 -5.29 9.70 2.12
CA ALA A 142 -3.84 9.75 1.97
C ALA A 142 -3.42 9.49 0.51
N ASP A 143 -4.09 8.57 -0.17
CA ASP A 143 -3.89 8.31 -1.60
C ASP A 143 -4.16 9.57 -2.45
N VAL A 144 -5.26 10.27 -2.20
CA VAL A 144 -5.60 11.52 -2.91
C VAL A 144 -4.54 12.59 -2.65
N TRP A 145 -4.20 12.81 -1.37
CA TRP A 145 -3.22 13.81 -0.98
C TRP A 145 -1.82 13.55 -1.56
N LEU A 146 -1.35 12.30 -1.53
CA LEU A 146 -0.07 11.92 -2.14
C LEU A 146 -0.13 12.03 -3.68
N GLY A 147 -1.27 11.71 -4.28
CA GLY A 147 -1.49 11.90 -5.72
C GLY A 147 -1.38 13.36 -6.13
N GLU A 148 -1.96 14.30 -5.38
CA GLU A 148 -1.85 15.74 -5.63
C GLU A 148 -0.40 16.22 -5.56
N LEU A 149 0.37 15.74 -4.58
CA LEU A 149 1.80 16.08 -4.46
C LEU A 149 2.63 15.61 -5.65
N GLU A 150 2.33 14.44 -6.23
CA GLU A 150 3.00 13.94 -7.43
C GLU A 150 2.66 14.77 -8.67
N HIS A 151 1.41 15.21 -8.81
CA HIS A 151 1.00 16.10 -9.90
C HIS A 151 1.64 17.49 -9.78
N THR A 152 1.85 17.98 -8.57
CA THR A 152 2.45 19.30 -8.32
C THR A 152 3.98 19.28 -8.44
N SER A 153 4.60 18.12 -8.17
CA SER A 153 6.06 17.93 -8.25
C SER A 153 6.56 17.57 -9.66
N ARG A 154 5.66 17.18 -10.57
CA ARG A 154 5.96 17.16 -12.00
C ARG A 154 5.81 18.61 -12.48
N PRO A 155 6.90 19.38 -12.69
CA PRO A 155 6.74 20.58 -13.48
C PRO A 155 6.13 20.15 -14.83
N ASP A 156 5.24 20.95 -15.39
CA ASP A 156 4.83 20.90 -16.81
C ASP A 156 6.03 21.19 -17.73
N GLY A 157 7.17 20.54 -17.47
CA GLY A 157 8.33 20.50 -18.32
C GLY A 157 8.10 19.47 -19.43
N PRO A 158 8.57 19.73 -20.64
CA PRO A 158 8.43 18.81 -21.76
C PRO A 158 8.97 17.43 -21.37
N ASP A 159 8.27 16.36 -21.78
CA ASP A 159 8.73 14.99 -21.59
C ASP A 159 10.05 14.79 -22.34
N LEU A 160 11.16 14.97 -21.61
CA LEU A 160 12.51 14.85 -22.14
C LEU A 160 12.82 13.40 -22.57
N GLY A 161 12.03 12.42 -22.12
CA GLY A 161 12.14 11.02 -22.54
C GLY A 161 11.51 10.74 -23.91
N ALA A 162 10.61 11.61 -24.38
CA ALA A 162 10.02 11.53 -25.72
C ALA A 162 10.85 12.28 -26.78
N LEU A 163 11.78 13.14 -26.36
CA LEU A 163 12.70 13.84 -27.24
C LEU A 163 13.91 12.96 -27.54
N GLY A 164 14.13 12.63 -28.81
CA GLY A 164 15.38 12.00 -29.23
C GLY A 164 16.60 12.88 -28.88
N PRO A 165 17.80 12.29 -28.70
CA PRO A 165 18.99 13.01 -28.24
C PRO A 165 19.36 14.23 -29.09
N GLU A 166 19.04 14.22 -30.40
CA GLU A 166 19.25 15.40 -31.26
C GLU A 166 18.26 16.54 -30.98
N ALA A 167 16.99 16.22 -30.72
CA ALA A 167 15.97 17.23 -30.40
C ALA A 167 16.23 17.91 -29.05
N LEU A 168 16.84 17.18 -28.11
CA LEU A 168 17.28 17.71 -26.83
C LEU A 168 18.44 18.71 -26.98
N PHE A 169 19.41 18.40 -27.85
CA PHE A 169 20.54 19.28 -28.14
C PHE A 169 20.09 20.58 -28.82
N ASP A 170 19.15 20.48 -29.76
CA ASP A 170 18.61 21.65 -30.47
C ASP A 170 17.79 22.55 -29.52
N ALA A 171 17.03 21.95 -28.59
CA ALA A 171 16.26 22.69 -27.58
C ALA A 171 17.13 23.38 -26.51
N LEU A 172 18.35 22.88 -26.26
CA LEU A 172 19.35 23.46 -25.35
C LEU A 172 20.33 24.43 -26.05
N GLY A 173 20.30 24.51 -27.38
CA GLY A 173 21.14 25.41 -28.15
C GLY A 173 20.84 26.89 -27.91
N PRO A 174 21.76 27.81 -28.25
CA PRO A 174 21.55 29.24 -28.15
C PRO A 174 20.45 29.69 -29.13
N GLY A 175 19.20 29.71 -28.65
CA GLY A 175 17.99 29.96 -29.43
C GLY A 175 16.85 28.96 -29.20
N GLY A 176 17.12 27.85 -28.50
CA GLY A 176 16.13 26.83 -28.16
C GLY A 176 15.14 27.25 -27.06
N SER A 177 13.96 26.64 -27.06
CA SER A 177 12.86 27.00 -26.14
C SER A 177 13.21 26.85 -24.65
N LEU A 178 14.12 25.92 -24.32
CA LEU A 178 14.59 25.68 -22.95
C LEU A 178 15.77 26.59 -22.58
N GLY A 179 16.62 26.95 -23.53
CA GLY A 179 17.74 27.88 -23.32
C GLY A 179 17.29 29.29 -22.93
N ALA A 180 16.14 29.74 -23.44
CA ALA A 180 15.54 31.02 -23.09
C ALA A 180 14.93 31.06 -21.67
N GLN A 181 14.46 29.92 -21.15
CA GLN A 181 13.87 29.82 -19.81
C GLN A 181 14.90 29.81 -18.68
N LEU A 182 16.16 29.45 -18.95
CA LEU A 182 17.25 29.42 -17.96
C LEU A 182 17.98 30.78 -17.80
N GLN A 183 17.60 31.79 -18.59
CA GLN A 183 18.18 33.14 -18.52
C GLN A 183 17.25 34.20 -17.88
N SER A 184 16.11 33.77 -17.33
CA SER A 184 15.20 34.59 -16.51
C SER A 184 15.15 34.09 -15.08
#